data_AF-A0A917I158-F1
#
_entry.id   AF-A0A917I158-F1
#
_cell.length_a   1.000
_cell.length_b   1.000
_cell.length_c   1.000
_cell.angle_alpha   90.00
_cell.angle_beta   90.00
_cell.angle_gamma   90.00
#
_symmetry.space_group_name_H-M   'P 1'
#
loop_
_entity.id
_entity.type
_entity.pdbx_description
1 polymer ?
#
loop_
_entity_poly.entity_id
_entity_poly.type
_entity_poly.pdbx_seq_one_letter_code
_entity_poly.pdbx_strand_id
1 'polypeptide(L)'
;MVLVVVGIVLFNKYVFNINEGLQTITETYSRTGILIIFFISESILGLIPPEIFIAWSKKTDDPVITLTILALLSYTGGIISYFIGKAALHIQVVKNWLEVKMAKHLKNTSKWGGFLIVVGALLPIPFSITCMAGGLIKYPLKGVLLFGLFRFARFAIYALAIFQMVD
;
A
#
# COMPACT_ATOMS: atom_id res chain seq x y z
N MET A 1 17.91 -4.82 -6.24
CA MET A 1 16.61 -4.82 -6.95
C MET A 1 16.33 -6.13 -7.67
N VAL A 2 17.30 -6.69 -8.43
CA VAL A 2 17.15 -7.99 -9.11
C VAL A 2 16.80 -9.14 -8.16
N LEU A 3 17.42 -9.24 -6.97
CA LEU A 3 17.15 -10.31 -5.99
C LEU A 3 15.73 -10.30 -5.40
N VAL A 4 15.11 -9.13 -5.28
CA VAL A 4 13.73 -9.00 -4.77
C VAL A 4 12.73 -9.34 -5.87
N VAL A 5 13.02 -8.94 -7.12
CA VAL A 5 12.23 -9.35 -8.29
C VAL A 5 12.34 -10.87 -8.50
N VAL A 6 13.54 -11.44 -8.38
CA VAL A 6 13.79 -12.89 -8.43
C VAL A 6 13.09 -13.61 -7.27
N GLY A 7 13.08 -13.03 -6.07
CA GLY A 7 12.33 -13.54 -4.92
C GLY A 7 10.82 -13.53 -5.14
N ILE A 8 10.26 -12.46 -5.72
CA ILE A 8 8.84 -12.37 -6.09
C ILE A 8 8.50 -13.36 -7.21
N VAL A 9 9.38 -13.54 -8.20
CA VAL A 9 9.22 -14.53 -9.29
C VAL A 9 9.28 -15.97 -8.75
N LEU A 10 10.18 -16.25 -7.79
CA LEU A 10 10.27 -17.56 -7.13
C LEU A 10 9.10 -17.83 -6.19
N PHE A 11 8.61 -16.81 -5.47
CA PHE A 11 7.44 -16.92 -4.61
C PHE A 11 6.16 -17.17 -5.41
N ASN A 12 6.02 -16.50 -6.57
CA ASN A 12 4.97 -16.74 -7.56
C ASN A 12 5.02 -18.18 -8.13
N LYS A 13 6.23 -18.74 -8.33
CA LYS A 13 6.40 -20.08 -8.91
C LYS A 13 6.16 -21.23 -7.91
N TYR A 14 6.33 -21.01 -6.60
CA TYR A 14 6.35 -22.10 -5.61
C TYR A 14 5.33 -22.00 -4.45
N VAL A 15 4.68 -20.86 -4.21
CA VAL A 15 3.81 -20.69 -3.01
C VAL A 15 2.39 -20.19 -3.32
N PHE A 16 2.17 -19.36 -4.36
CA PHE A 16 0.84 -18.85 -4.72
C PHE A 16 0.66 -18.78 -6.24
N ASN A 17 -0.21 -19.64 -6.77
CA ASN A 17 -0.57 -19.66 -8.19
C ASN A 17 -1.41 -18.41 -8.48
N ILE A 18 -0.79 -17.34 -9.00
CA ILE A 18 -1.47 -16.07 -9.32
C ILE A 18 -2.72 -16.32 -10.20
N ASN A 19 -2.70 -17.37 -11.02
CA ASN A 19 -3.84 -17.81 -11.81
C ASN A 19 -5.02 -18.34 -10.99
N GLU A 20 -4.78 -19.06 -9.88
CA GLU A 20 -5.86 -19.56 -9.00
C GLU A 20 -6.47 -18.42 -8.19
N GLY A 21 -5.65 -17.51 -7.64
CA GLY A 21 -6.13 -16.31 -6.97
C GLY A 21 -6.90 -15.37 -7.92
N LEU A 22 -6.42 -15.21 -9.15
CA LEU A 22 -7.13 -14.48 -10.21
C LEU A 22 -8.43 -15.20 -10.62
N GLN A 23 -8.46 -16.53 -10.73
CA GLN A 23 -9.69 -17.27 -11.04
C GLN A 23 -10.73 -17.13 -9.95
N THR A 24 -10.38 -17.34 -8.68
CA THR A 24 -11.34 -17.19 -7.57
C THR A 24 -11.88 -15.76 -7.47
N ILE A 25 -11.02 -14.76 -7.65
CA ILE A 25 -11.41 -13.35 -7.60
C ILE A 25 -12.26 -12.95 -8.83
N THR A 26 -11.92 -13.41 -10.03
CA THR A 26 -12.61 -13.04 -11.29
C THR A 26 -13.92 -13.80 -11.48
N GLU A 27 -14.02 -15.05 -11.03
CA GLU A 27 -15.25 -15.87 -11.18
C GLU A 27 -16.28 -15.61 -10.07
N THR A 28 -15.86 -15.11 -8.90
CA THR A 28 -16.76 -14.93 -7.74
C THR A 28 -17.16 -13.47 -7.49
N TYR A 29 -16.33 -12.48 -7.88
CA TYR A 29 -16.55 -11.08 -7.50
C TYR A 29 -16.71 -10.15 -8.70
N SER A 30 -17.73 -9.28 -8.62
CA SER A 30 -17.90 -8.17 -9.55
C SER A 30 -16.72 -7.19 -9.48
N ARG A 31 -16.47 -6.43 -10.57
CA ARG A 31 -15.45 -5.38 -10.64
C ARG A 31 -15.45 -4.47 -9.40
N THR A 32 -16.64 -4.07 -8.95
CA THR A 32 -16.83 -3.24 -7.76
C THR A 32 -16.42 -3.95 -6.47
N GLY A 33 -16.74 -5.24 -6.31
CA GLY A 33 -16.35 -6.03 -5.14
C GLY A 33 -14.84 -6.14 -4.97
N ILE A 34 -14.11 -6.33 -6.07
CA ILE A 34 -12.64 -6.41 -6.08
C ILE A 34 -12.03 -5.08 -5.62
N LEU A 35 -12.55 -3.96 -6.13
CA LEU A 35 -12.10 -2.62 -5.74
C LEU A 35 -12.38 -2.32 -4.26
N ILE A 36 -13.53 -2.75 -3.74
CA ILE A 36 -13.90 -2.58 -2.32
C ILE A 36 -12.96 -3.40 -1.43
N ILE A 37 -12.74 -4.68 -1.74
CA ILE A 37 -11.84 -5.56 -0.96
C ILE A 37 -10.42 -4.99 -0.96
N PHE A 38 -9.93 -4.57 -2.13
CA PHE A 38 -8.66 -3.89 -2.27
C PHE A 38 -8.58 -2.64 -1.38
N PHE A 39 -9.58 -1.76 -1.46
CA PHE A 39 -9.62 -0.51 -0.71
C PHE A 39 -9.65 -0.74 0.80
N ILE A 40 -10.45 -1.70 1.28
CA ILE A 40 -10.52 -2.07 2.70
C ILE A 40 -9.17 -2.61 3.15
N SER A 41 -8.56 -3.52 2.38
CA SER A 41 -7.25 -4.07 2.70
C SER A 41 -6.21 -2.96 2.80
N GLU A 42 -6.13 -2.06 1.82
CA GLU A 42 -5.24 -0.91 1.79
C GLU A 42 -5.49 0.12 2.89
N SER A 43 -6.73 0.26 3.35
CA SER A 43 -7.06 1.23 4.41
C SER A 43 -6.67 0.75 5.81
N ILE A 44 -6.65 -0.57 6.03
CA ILE A 44 -6.40 -1.16 7.34
C ILE A 44 -4.93 -1.59 7.50
N LEU A 45 -4.43 -2.42 6.57
CA LEU A 45 -3.14 -3.11 6.74
C LEU A 45 -2.26 -3.13 5.48
N GLY A 46 -2.82 -3.06 4.27
CA GLY A 46 -2.10 -3.19 3.00
C GLY A 46 -1.41 -4.55 2.82
N LEU A 47 -1.96 -5.63 3.41
CA LEU A 47 -1.35 -6.97 3.38
C LEU A 47 -1.43 -7.63 2.01
N ILE A 48 -2.45 -7.30 1.21
CA ILE A 48 -2.62 -7.92 -0.10
C ILE A 48 -1.70 -7.19 -1.10
N PRO A 49 -0.80 -7.92 -1.78
CA PRO A 49 0.10 -7.31 -2.75
C PRO A 49 -0.68 -6.59 -3.87
N PRO A 50 -0.44 -5.29 -4.11
CA PRO A 50 -1.12 -4.53 -5.17
C PRO A 50 -0.87 -5.10 -6.58
N GLU A 51 0.21 -5.87 -6.75
CA GLU A 51 0.60 -6.53 -8.01
C GLU A 51 -0.50 -7.45 -8.55
N ILE A 52 -1.26 -8.11 -7.66
CA ILE A 52 -2.38 -8.99 -8.05
C ILE A 52 -3.49 -8.17 -8.72
N PHE A 53 -3.83 -7.03 -8.13
CA PHE A 53 -4.87 -6.14 -8.65
C PHE A 53 -4.42 -5.42 -9.92
N ILE A 54 -3.13 -5.11 -10.04
CA ILE A 54 -2.55 -4.56 -11.28
C ILE A 54 -2.63 -5.59 -12.41
N ALA A 55 -2.30 -6.86 -12.16
CA ALA A 55 -2.45 -7.93 -13.14
C ALA A 55 -3.93 -8.15 -13.55
N TRP A 56 -4.85 -8.12 -12.57
CA TRP A 56 -6.29 -8.16 -12.84
C TRP A 56 -6.75 -6.98 -13.70
N SER A 57 -6.21 -5.77 -13.49
CA SER A 57 -6.57 -4.59 -14.29
C SER A 57 -6.30 -4.78 -15.79
N LYS A 58 -5.32 -5.62 -16.17
CA LYS A 58 -5.07 -5.94 -17.59
C LYS A 58 -6.23 -6.72 -18.23
N LYS A 59 -6.98 -7.49 -17.44
CA LYS A 59 -8.09 -8.33 -17.92
C LYS A 59 -9.43 -7.59 -18.01
N THR A 60 -9.48 -6.30 -17.68
CA THR A 60 -10.71 -5.51 -17.77
C THR A 60 -10.80 -4.78 -19.11
N ASP A 61 -12.01 -4.32 -19.49
CA ASP A 61 -12.27 -3.63 -20.75
C ASP A 61 -11.41 -2.36 -20.91
N ASP A 62 -11.14 -1.68 -19.79
CA ASP A 62 -10.31 -0.47 -19.73
C ASP A 62 -9.19 -0.61 -18.67
N PRO A 63 -8.03 -1.18 -19.03
CA PRO A 63 -6.94 -1.42 -18.08
C PRO A 63 -6.38 -0.16 -17.46
N VAL A 64 -6.17 0.90 -18.25
CA VAL A 64 -5.59 2.17 -17.78
C VAL A 64 -6.50 2.87 -16.78
N ILE A 65 -7.81 2.87 -17.04
CA ILE A 65 -8.81 3.47 -16.15
C ILE A 65 -8.85 2.68 -14.84
N THR A 66 -8.91 1.35 -14.93
CA THR A 66 -8.94 0.46 -13.76
C THR A 66 -7.69 0.61 -12.90
N LEU A 67 -6.51 0.68 -13.52
CA LEU A 67 -5.24 0.94 -12.83
C LEU A 67 -5.23 2.28 -12.11
N THR A 68 -5.74 3.33 -12.76
CA THR A 68 -5.80 4.67 -12.18
C THR A 68 -6.72 4.70 -10.95
N ILE A 69 -7.88 4.03 -11.04
CA ILE A 69 -8.79 3.85 -9.90
C ILE A 69 -8.12 3.09 -8.76
N LEU A 70 -7.42 2.00 -9.05
CA LEU A 70 -6.66 1.25 -8.05
C LEU A 70 -5.61 2.13 -7.37
N ALA A 71 -4.80 2.86 -8.13
CA ALA A 71 -3.79 3.76 -7.56
C ALA A 71 -4.42 4.85 -6.66
N LEU A 72 -5.56 5.42 -7.08
CA LEU A 72 -6.32 6.40 -6.29
C LEU A 72 -6.84 5.79 -4.98
N LEU A 73 -7.48 4.62 -5.04
CA LEU A 73 -7.97 3.91 -3.86
C LEU A 73 -6.84 3.55 -2.90
N SER A 74 -5.68 3.17 -3.45
CA SER A 74 -4.49 2.84 -2.68
C SER A 74 -3.92 4.08 -1.97
N TYR A 75 -3.88 5.21 -2.66
CA TYR A 75 -3.43 6.48 -2.10
C TYR A 75 -4.38 6.99 -1.00
N THR A 76 -5.70 6.98 -1.25
CA THR A 76 -6.70 7.39 -0.26
C THR A 76 -6.77 6.42 0.93
N GLY A 77 -6.61 5.12 0.70
CA GLY A 77 -6.50 4.11 1.75
C GLY A 77 -5.34 4.41 2.71
N GLY A 78 -4.16 4.73 2.17
CA GLY A 78 -3.03 5.15 3.02
C GLY A 78 -3.29 6.43 3.83
N ILE A 79 -4.01 7.41 3.26
CA ILE A 79 -4.43 8.60 4.00
C ILE A 79 -5.37 8.22 5.15
N ILE A 80 -6.31 7.31 4.94
CA ILE A 80 -7.19 6.79 5.98
C ILE A 80 -6.35 6.11 7.07
N SER A 81 -5.39 5.26 6.71
CA SER A 81 -4.48 4.61 7.66
C SER A 81 -3.69 5.62 8.49
N TYR A 82 -3.26 6.74 7.90
CA TYR A 82 -2.64 7.83 8.64
C TYR A 82 -3.57 8.42 9.71
N PHE A 83 -4.85 8.65 9.37
CA PHE A 83 -5.83 9.12 10.33
C PHE A 83 -6.12 8.07 11.41
N ILE A 84 -6.16 6.79 11.08
CA ILE A 84 -6.27 5.69 12.05
C ILE A 84 -5.08 5.74 13.03
N GLY A 85 -3.85 5.86 12.52
CA GLY A 85 -2.66 6.00 13.36
C GLY A 85 -2.68 7.24 14.24
N LYS A 86 -3.18 8.37 13.72
CA LYS A 86 -3.36 9.59 14.51
C LYS A 86 -4.49 9.47 15.55
N ALA A 87 -5.58 8.77 15.24
CA ALA A 87 -6.68 8.50 16.15
C ALA A 87 -6.26 7.55 17.28
N ALA A 88 -5.38 6.60 17.01
CA ALA A 88 -4.80 5.74 18.04
C ALA A 88 -4.07 6.53 19.15
N LEU A 89 -3.59 7.74 18.87
CA LEU A 89 -3.01 8.64 19.88
C LEU A 89 -4.03 9.27 20.83
N HIS A 90 -5.34 9.19 20.55
CA HIS A 90 -6.37 9.56 21.53
C HIS A 90 -6.52 8.51 22.64
N ILE A 91 -6.02 7.30 22.42
CA ILE A 91 -6.02 6.24 23.43
C ILE A 91 -4.89 6.54 24.42
N GLN A 92 -5.25 6.86 25.66
CA GLN A 92 -4.31 7.30 26.71
C GLN A 92 -3.16 6.30 26.94
N VAL A 93 -3.42 5.00 26.78
CA VAL A 93 -2.41 3.93 26.89
C VAL A 93 -1.34 4.07 25.79
N VAL A 94 -1.77 4.21 24.52
CA VAL A 94 -0.88 4.34 23.36
C VAL A 94 -0.10 5.65 23.44
N LYS A 95 -0.79 6.74 23.79
CA LYS A 95 -0.19 8.05 23.98
C LYS A 95 0.89 8.04 25.06
N ASN A 96 0.58 7.51 26.24
CA ASN A 96 1.54 7.44 27.34
C ASN A 96 2.74 6.55 26.98
N TRP A 97 2.52 5.42 26.30
CA TRP A 97 3.62 4.57 25.86
C TRP A 97 4.55 5.30 24.86
N LEU A 98 3.98 6.00 23.89
CA LEU A 98 4.75 6.74 22.89
C LEU A 98 5.45 7.99 23.46
N GLU A 99 4.75 8.77 24.30
CA GLU A 99 5.24 10.04 24.84
C GLU A 99 6.13 9.88 26.08
N VAL A 100 6.01 8.79 26.84
CA VAL A 100 6.85 8.53 28.03
C VAL A 100 7.97 7.56 27.70
N LYS A 101 7.64 6.38 27.16
CA LYS A 101 8.63 5.31 26.94
C LYS A 101 9.44 5.51 25.67
N MET A 102 8.84 6.06 24.62
CA MET A 102 9.49 6.26 23.32
C MET A 102 9.85 7.71 22.99
N ALA A 103 9.65 8.67 23.89
CA ALA A 103 9.79 10.10 23.61
C ALA A 103 11.10 10.47 22.87
N LYS A 104 12.23 9.90 23.33
CA LYS A 104 13.56 10.13 22.76
C LYS A 104 13.69 9.56 21.34
N HIS A 105 13.12 8.39 21.08
CA HIS A 105 13.09 7.78 19.75
C HIS A 105 12.10 8.49 18.83
N LEU A 106 10.91 8.86 19.34
CA LEU A 106 9.85 9.52 18.58
C LEU A 106 10.28 10.88 18.03
N LYS A 107 10.99 11.70 18.84
CA LYS A 107 11.47 13.03 18.42
C LYS A 107 12.51 12.96 17.29
N ASN A 108 13.28 11.88 17.23
CA ASN A 108 14.23 11.66 16.14
C ASN A 108 13.52 11.05 14.92
N THR A 109 12.66 10.05 15.14
CA THR A 109 11.90 9.37 14.08
C THR A 109 10.88 10.27 13.39
N SER A 110 10.29 11.25 14.08
CA SER A 110 9.34 12.19 13.45
C SER A 110 9.99 13.06 12.37
N LYS A 111 11.29 13.35 12.46
CA LYS A 111 12.05 14.02 11.40
C LYS A 111 12.24 13.12 10.17
N TRP A 112 12.34 11.82 10.39
CA TRP A 112 12.45 10.80 9.33
C TRP A 112 11.10 10.28 8.84
N GLY A 113 9.99 10.83 9.34
CA GLY A 113 8.65 10.40 8.93
C GLY A 113 8.42 10.50 7.42
N GLY A 114 8.93 11.57 6.78
CA GLY A 114 8.86 11.71 5.33
C GLY A 114 9.60 10.61 4.58
N PHE A 115 10.79 10.25 5.06
CA PHE A 115 11.56 9.14 4.50
C PHE A 115 10.81 7.80 4.63
N LEU A 116 10.17 7.55 5.78
CA LEU A 116 9.35 6.34 5.98
C LEU A 116 8.18 6.27 4.98
N ILE A 117 7.51 7.39 4.71
CA ILE A 117 6.41 7.44 3.72
C ILE A 117 6.95 7.21 2.29
N VAL A 118 8.06 7.85 1.91
CA VAL A 118 8.67 7.65 0.58
C VAL A 118 9.08 6.19 0.39
N VAL A 119 9.72 5.60 1.40
CA VAL A 119 10.09 4.18 1.45
C VAL A 119 8.85 3.32 1.28
N GLY A 120 7.78 3.55 2.05
CA GLY A 120 6.54 2.78 1.92
C GLY A 120 5.81 2.96 0.60
N ALA A 121 5.93 4.12 -0.03
CA ALA A 121 5.29 4.42 -1.31
C ALA A 121 6.00 3.73 -2.49
N LEU A 122 7.32 3.56 -2.40
CA LEU A 122 8.15 3.03 -3.49
C LEU A 122 8.53 1.56 -3.29
N LEU A 123 8.92 1.15 -2.08
CA LEU A 123 9.43 -0.19 -1.77
C LEU A 123 8.30 -1.18 -1.51
N PRO A 124 8.52 -2.50 -1.68
CA PRO A 124 7.51 -3.54 -1.51
C PRO A 124 7.15 -3.78 -0.05
N ILE A 125 6.70 -2.70 0.59
CA ILE A 125 6.27 -2.61 1.96
C ILE A 125 4.84 -2.06 1.90
N PRO A 126 3.93 -2.51 2.78
CA PRO A 126 2.58 -1.98 2.85
C PRO A 126 2.58 -0.47 3.13
N PHE A 127 2.15 0.33 2.16
CA PHE A 127 2.07 1.79 2.30
C PHE A 127 1.17 2.19 3.46
N SER A 128 0.03 1.51 3.63
CA SER A 128 -0.90 1.66 4.76
C SER A 128 -0.20 1.69 6.12
N ILE A 129 0.72 0.74 6.37
CA ILE A 129 1.48 0.65 7.61
C ILE A 129 2.41 1.85 7.78
N THR A 130 3.08 2.26 6.71
CA THR A 130 3.96 3.44 6.77
C THR A 130 3.19 4.73 7.03
N CYS A 131 2.01 4.90 6.43
CA CYS A 131 1.12 6.02 6.70
C CYS A 131 0.57 5.99 8.12
N MET A 132 0.16 4.83 8.61
CA MET A 132 -0.30 4.64 9.99
C MET A 132 0.81 4.96 11.00
N ALA A 133 2.03 4.48 10.76
CA ALA A 133 3.20 4.82 11.53
C ALA A 133 3.47 6.34 11.50
N GLY A 134 3.35 6.97 10.33
CA GLY A 134 3.39 8.43 10.17
C GLY A 134 2.37 9.16 11.05
N GLY A 135 1.16 8.63 11.16
CA GLY A 135 0.11 9.15 12.04
C GLY A 135 0.47 9.03 13.52
N LEU A 136 1.00 7.87 13.93
CA LEU A 136 1.44 7.60 15.31
C LEU A 136 2.61 8.51 15.75
N ILE A 137 3.55 8.83 14.85
CA ILE A 137 4.67 9.74 15.15
C ILE A 137 4.32 11.22 14.97
N LYS A 138 3.04 11.55 14.70
CA LYS A 138 2.54 12.91 14.45
C LYS A 138 3.24 13.62 13.29
N TYR A 139 3.62 12.88 12.25
CA TYR A 139 4.21 13.46 11.04
C TYR A 139 3.20 14.35 10.31
N PRO A 140 3.58 15.53 9.77
CA PRO A 140 2.63 16.43 9.11
C PRO A 140 1.92 15.79 7.92
N LEU A 141 0.59 15.89 7.89
CA LEU A 141 -0.27 15.37 6.80
C LEU A 141 0.19 15.88 5.43
N LYS A 142 0.63 17.14 5.31
CA LYS A 142 1.16 17.71 4.05
C LYS A 142 2.29 16.87 3.47
N GLY A 143 3.20 16.36 4.32
CA GLY A 143 4.27 15.49 3.90
C GLY A 143 3.77 14.12 3.46
N VAL A 144 2.78 13.56 4.17
CA VAL A 144 2.16 12.27 3.78
C VAL A 144 1.49 12.38 2.41
N LEU A 145 0.76 13.46 2.16
CA LEU A 145 0.11 13.71 0.88
C LEU A 145 1.15 13.84 -0.24
N LEU A 146 2.18 14.67 -0.03
CA LEU A 146 3.21 14.92 -1.05
C LEU A 146 4.05 13.66 -1.35
N PHE A 147 4.52 12.97 -0.32
CA PHE A 147 5.33 11.75 -0.50
C PHE A 147 4.50 10.54 -0.89
N GLY A 148 3.21 10.50 -0.52
CA GLY A 148 2.29 9.46 -0.97
C GLY A 148 2.05 9.46 -2.48
N LEU A 149 2.30 10.57 -3.18
CA LEU A 149 2.21 10.64 -4.64
C LEU A 149 3.16 9.66 -5.34
N PHE A 150 4.28 9.29 -4.71
CA PHE A 150 5.19 8.26 -5.24
C PHE A 150 4.51 6.90 -5.42
N ARG A 151 3.36 6.67 -4.76
CA ARG A 151 2.55 5.47 -4.96
C ARG A 151 2.03 5.36 -6.39
N PHE A 152 1.64 6.46 -7.02
CA PHE A 152 1.23 6.47 -8.43
C PHE A 152 2.38 6.05 -9.35
N ALA A 153 3.60 6.51 -9.05
CA ALA A 153 4.80 6.12 -9.80
C ALA A 153 5.05 4.61 -9.69
N ARG A 154 4.93 4.02 -8.50
CA ARG A 154 5.05 2.56 -8.31
C ARG A 154 4.00 1.78 -9.12
N PHE A 155 2.73 2.19 -9.05
CA PHE A 155 1.65 1.56 -9.81
C PHE A 155 1.90 1.64 -11.32
N ALA A 156 2.39 2.78 -11.82
CA ALA A 156 2.76 2.94 -13.22
C ALA A 156 3.93 2.04 -13.64
N ILE A 157 5.01 1.99 -12.84
CA ILE A 157 6.18 1.14 -13.12
C ILE A 157 5.78 -0.34 -13.17
N TYR A 158 4.96 -0.79 -12.22
CA TYR A 158 4.51 -2.18 -12.19
C TYR A 158 3.51 -2.51 -13.28
N ALA A 159 2.61 -1.60 -13.62
CA ALA A 159 1.73 -1.76 -14.77
C ALA A 159 2.53 -1.92 -16.04
N LEU A 160 3.55 -1.09 -16.28
CA LEU A 160 4.43 -1.22 -17.45
C LEU A 160 5.14 -2.58 -17.48
N ALA A 161 5.70 -3.02 -16.35
CA ALA A 161 6.39 -4.31 -16.27
C ALA A 161 5.44 -5.50 -16.51
N ILE A 162 4.25 -5.48 -15.89
CA ILE A 162 3.26 -6.56 -16.01
C ILE A 162 2.61 -6.56 -17.40
N PHE A 163 2.33 -5.38 -17.97
CA PHE A 163 1.71 -5.27 -19.29
C PHE A 163 2.63 -5.70 -20.41
N GLN A 164 3.95 -5.59 -20.24
CA GLN A 164 4.97 -6.11 -21.15
C GLN A 164 5.24 -7.62 -21.00
N MET A 165 4.92 -8.22 -19.84
CA MET A 165 5.23 -9.63 -19.54
C MET A 165 4.06 -10.58 -19.73
N VAL A 166 2.84 -10.09 -19.59
CA VAL A 166 1.62 -10.84 -19.88
C VAL A 166 1.29 -10.56 -21.34
N ASP A 167 1.03 -11.56 -22.17
CA ASP A 167 0.38 -11.40 -23.48
C ASP A 167 -1.06 -11.90 -23.37
#